data_AF-A0A535L801-F1
#
_entry.id   AF-A0A535L801-F1
#
_cell.length_a   1.000
_cell.length_b   1.000
_cell.length_c   1.000
_cell.angle_alpha   90.00
_cell.angle_beta   90.00
_cell.angle_gamma   90.00
#
_symmetry.space_group_name_H-M   'P 1'
#
loop_
_entity.id
_entity.type
_entity.pdbx_description
1 polymer ?
#
loop_
_entity_poly.entity_id
_entity_poly.type
_entity_poly.pdbx_seq_one_letter_code
_entity_poly.pdbx_strand_id
1 'polypeptide(L)'
;MQLRNVTQERQRDVPTSRLPRTDFHLEGFWLHLARGAWISFLLVSLLVLILTLVATREQGLTICPFIVSCAVTPSTAHALNHVAITPSGYATYNLVLALLQSLVFLSIGGFIFWRKSSEPVGLVTSFFLVSIGLLPFFPPSRYPPEVILSNIYGLGIFTALGYFLVTFPDGRFVPRWSWLLVVLWGVRAISFEIPGPFNIASWPPLLNAAEEVVAYGGTIAVLIYRYVRVYSSSQRQQAKWLLFGFGG
;
A
#
# COMPACT_ATOMS: atom_id res chain seq x y z
N MET A 1 -69.23 30.16 -20.07
CA MET A 1 -68.17 29.97 -19.07
C MET A 1 -67.21 28.91 -19.64
N GLN A 2 -66.23 29.34 -20.44
CA GLN A 2 -65.18 28.49 -21.01
C GLN A 2 -63.86 28.91 -20.36
N LEU A 3 -63.22 28.00 -19.63
CA LEU A 3 -61.90 28.22 -19.06
C LEU A 3 -60.84 27.54 -19.93
N ARG A 4 -59.89 28.38 -20.37
CA ARG A 4 -58.73 28.07 -21.19
C ARG A 4 -57.67 27.27 -20.43
N ASN A 5 -57.00 26.40 -21.19
CA ASN A 5 -55.61 25.93 -21.01
C ASN A 5 -54.64 27.03 -20.57
N VAL A 6 -53.67 26.66 -19.72
CA VAL A 6 -52.27 27.16 -19.51
C VAL A 6 -51.90 26.65 -18.09
N THR A 7 -50.96 25.76 -17.78
CA THR A 7 -49.59 25.50 -18.22
C THR A 7 -49.25 24.04 -17.89
N GLN A 8 -49.03 23.22 -18.92
CA GLN A 8 -48.29 21.97 -18.77
C GLN A 8 -46.82 22.35 -18.96
N GLU A 9 -46.11 22.64 -17.86
CA GLU A 9 -44.65 22.74 -17.87
C GLU A 9 -44.10 21.38 -18.25
N ARG A 10 -43.75 21.26 -19.53
CA ARG A 10 -42.90 20.22 -20.09
C ARG A 10 -41.59 20.23 -19.31
N GLN A 11 -41.49 19.38 -18.30
CA GLN A 11 -40.21 18.91 -17.77
C GLN A 11 -39.39 18.46 -18.97
N ARG A 12 -38.39 19.27 -19.35
CA ARG A 12 -37.33 18.80 -20.22
C ARG A 12 -36.57 17.80 -19.37
N ASP A 13 -36.84 16.53 -19.59
CA ASP A 13 -35.91 15.46 -19.24
C ASP A 13 -34.57 15.82 -19.86
N VAL A 14 -33.67 16.36 -19.04
CA VAL A 14 -32.25 16.43 -19.38
C VAL A 14 -31.85 14.98 -19.53
N PRO A 15 -31.46 14.51 -20.73
CA PRO A 15 -30.92 13.19 -20.85
C PRO A 15 -29.60 13.24 -20.07
N THR A 16 -29.61 12.74 -18.84
CA THR A 16 -28.40 12.27 -18.19
C THR A 16 -27.89 11.14 -19.07
N SER A 17 -27.11 11.52 -20.08
CA SER A 17 -26.20 10.63 -20.76
C SER A 17 -25.30 10.08 -19.66
N ARG A 18 -25.72 8.94 -19.09
CA ARG A 18 -24.81 8.05 -18.37
C ARG A 18 -23.81 7.63 -19.43
N LEU A 19 -22.76 8.43 -19.62
CA LEU A 19 -21.54 7.99 -20.27
C LEU A 19 -21.25 6.60 -19.72
N PRO A 20 -21.04 5.57 -20.56
CA PRO A 20 -20.76 4.23 -20.07
C PRO A 20 -19.56 4.33 -19.15
N ARG A 21 -19.79 4.21 -17.84
CA ARG A 21 -18.72 3.97 -16.89
C ARG A 21 -18.21 2.59 -17.23
N THR A 22 -17.20 2.53 -18.07
CA THR A 22 -16.32 1.36 -18.20
C THR A 22 -15.52 1.30 -16.91
N ASP A 23 -16.20 0.90 -15.83
CA ASP A 23 -15.59 0.55 -14.57
C ASP A 23 -14.92 -0.81 -14.82
N PHE A 24 -13.58 -0.83 -14.79
CA PHE A 24 -12.80 -2.00 -15.13
C PHE A 24 -12.95 -3.02 -14.00
N HIS A 25 -13.87 -3.96 -14.15
CA HIS A 25 -14.15 -5.00 -13.17
C HIS A 25 -13.51 -6.32 -13.58
N LEU A 26 -12.96 -7.04 -12.61
CA LEU A 26 -12.55 -8.43 -12.77
C LEU A 26 -13.82 -9.29 -12.71
N GLU A 27 -14.07 -10.06 -13.78
CA GLU A 27 -15.27 -10.90 -13.88
C GLU A 27 -14.92 -12.38 -14.14
N GLY A 28 -15.85 -13.26 -13.78
CA GLY A 28 -15.79 -14.70 -14.06
C GLY A 28 -14.58 -15.40 -13.42
N PHE A 29 -13.91 -16.24 -14.22
CA PHE A 29 -12.81 -17.09 -13.76
C PHE A 29 -11.64 -16.31 -13.15
N TRP A 30 -11.26 -15.18 -13.75
CA TRP A 30 -10.13 -14.37 -13.30
C TRP A 30 -10.35 -13.77 -11.91
N LEU A 31 -11.58 -13.39 -11.57
CA LEU A 31 -11.93 -12.91 -10.23
C LEU A 31 -11.77 -14.01 -9.18
N HIS A 32 -12.23 -15.23 -9.47
CA HIS A 32 -12.09 -16.35 -8.54
C HIS A 32 -10.63 -16.74 -8.34
N LEU A 33 -9.84 -16.76 -9.41
CA LEU A 33 -8.40 -17.02 -9.33
C LEU A 33 -7.70 -15.96 -8.49
N ALA A 34 -7.99 -14.67 -8.74
CA ALA A 34 -7.39 -13.56 -8.00
C ALA A 34 -7.77 -13.59 -6.51
N ARG A 35 -9.03 -13.91 -6.18
CA ARG A 35 -9.48 -14.11 -4.80
C ARG A 35 -8.80 -15.31 -4.14
N GLY A 36 -8.70 -16.44 -4.85
CA GLY A 36 -8.02 -17.63 -4.34
C GLY A 36 -6.54 -17.39 -4.07
N ALA A 37 -5.85 -16.69 -4.98
CA ALA A 37 -4.46 -16.28 -4.81
C ALA A 37 -4.30 -15.35 -3.60
N TRP A 38 -5.17 -14.34 -3.47
CA TRP A 38 -5.15 -13.41 -2.34
C TRP A 38 -5.39 -14.12 -0.99
N ILE A 39 -6.37 -15.03 -0.93
CA ILE A 39 -6.68 -15.80 0.30
C ILE A 39 -5.49 -16.71 0.66
N SER A 40 -4.93 -17.40 -0.33
CA SER A 40 -3.76 -18.26 -0.12
C SER A 40 -2.57 -17.46 0.41
N PHE A 41 -2.32 -16.30 -0.19
CA PHE A 41 -1.31 -15.35 0.27
C PHE A 41 -1.53 -14.92 1.72
N LEU A 42 -2.77 -14.53 2.08
CA LEU A 42 -3.11 -14.14 3.45
C LEU A 42 -2.87 -15.28 4.44
N LEU A 43 -3.33 -16.50 4.13
CA LEU A 43 -3.18 -17.67 5.00
C LEU A 43 -1.71 -18.04 5.22
N VAL A 44 -0.92 -18.05 4.14
CA VAL A 44 0.53 -18.30 4.23
C VAL A 44 1.20 -17.21 5.08
N SER A 45 0.85 -15.94 4.87
CA SER A 45 1.46 -14.84 5.61
C SER A 45 1.08 -14.84 7.09
N LEU A 46 -0.15 -15.24 7.43
CA LEU A 46 -0.58 -15.45 8.81
C LEU A 46 0.15 -16.62 9.47
N LEU A 47 0.38 -17.71 8.73
CA LEU A 47 1.19 -18.82 9.22
C LEU A 47 2.62 -18.37 9.52
N VAL A 48 3.26 -17.62 8.62
CA VAL A 48 4.60 -17.07 8.84
C VAL A 48 4.64 -16.14 10.05
N LEU A 49 3.62 -15.28 10.22
CA LEU A 49 3.50 -14.44 11.41
C LEU A 49 3.47 -15.29 12.68
N ILE A 50 2.64 -16.34 12.72
CA ILE A 50 2.53 -17.22 13.90
C ILE A 50 3.88 -17.91 14.18
N LEU A 51 4.53 -18.47 13.16
CA LEU A 51 5.84 -19.10 13.29
C LEU A 51 6.90 -18.11 13.78
N THR A 52 6.88 -16.87 13.29
CA THR A 52 7.81 -15.81 13.69
C THR A 52 7.57 -15.40 15.14
N LEU A 53 6.32 -15.30 15.59
CA LEU A 53 6.00 -15.02 16.99
C LEU A 53 6.50 -16.12 17.93
N VAL A 54 6.38 -17.39 17.54
CA VAL A 54 6.93 -18.52 18.29
C VAL A 54 8.46 -18.45 18.32
N ALA A 55 9.09 -18.30 17.16
CA ALA A 55 10.55 -18.19 17.06
C ALA A 55 11.11 -17.00 17.86
N THR A 56 10.39 -15.88 17.91
CA THR A 56 10.78 -14.70 18.67
C THR A 56 10.84 -14.96 20.18
N ARG A 57 9.93 -15.79 20.71
CA ARG A 57 9.95 -16.19 22.13
C ARG A 57 11.16 -17.05 22.47
N GLU A 58 11.57 -17.93 21.56
CA GLU A 58 12.68 -18.87 21.76
C GLU A 58 14.06 -18.24 21.50
N GLN A 59 14.16 -17.36 20.49
CA GLN A 59 15.43 -16.85 19.96
C GLN A 59 15.71 -15.39 20.34
N GLY A 60 14.75 -14.69 20.96
CA GLY A 60 14.92 -13.29 21.35
C GLY A 60 15.01 -12.31 20.17
N LEU A 61 14.37 -12.63 19.04
CA LEU A 61 14.32 -11.75 17.86
C LEU A 61 13.65 -10.42 18.23
N THR A 62 14.25 -9.30 17.82
CA THR A 62 13.64 -7.98 18.03
C THR A 62 12.72 -7.66 16.86
N ILE A 63 11.42 -7.53 17.14
CA ILE A 63 10.41 -7.12 16.14
C ILE A 63 10.21 -5.61 16.25
N CYS A 64 10.37 -4.92 15.14
CA CYS A 64 10.24 -3.46 15.07
C CYS A 64 8.97 -3.04 14.36
N PRO A 65 8.19 -2.11 14.93
CA PRO A 65 7.03 -1.55 14.27
C PRO A 65 7.47 -0.64 13.11
N PHE A 66 6.62 -0.54 12.09
CA PHE A 66 6.86 0.26 10.88
C PHE A 66 8.18 -0.11 10.17
N ILE A 67 8.68 0.80 9.33
CA ILE A 67 9.96 0.66 8.62
C ILE A 67 11.14 1.22 9.42
N VAL A 68 10.98 1.41 10.74
CA VAL A 68 11.97 2.08 11.60
C VAL A 68 12.76 1.04 12.38
N SER A 69 14.09 1.17 12.37
CA SER A 69 14.94 0.30 13.20
C SER A 69 14.73 0.59 14.68
N CYS A 70 14.38 -0.44 15.42
CA CYS A 70 14.27 -0.45 16.88
C CYS A 70 15.34 -1.33 17.53
N ALA A 71 16.44 -1.62 16.80
CA ALA A 71 17.50 -2.46 17.31
C ALA A 71 18.19 -1.82 18.52
N VAL A 72 18.42 -2.62 19.58
CA VAL A 72 19.13 -2.16 20.78
C VAL A 72 20.62 -2.04 20.48
N THR A 73 21.06 -0.83 20.17
CA THR A 73 22.46 -0.41 20.02
C THR A 73 23.02 0.12 21.35
N PRO A 74 24.35 0.20 21.53
CA PRO A 74 24.96 0.72 22.77
C PRO A 74 24.44 2.12 23.18
N SER A 75 24.21 3.00 22.21
CA SER A 75 23.64 4.33 22.45
C SER A 75 22.19 4.26 22.94
N THR A 76 21.35 3.43 22.30
CA THR A 76 19.96 3.23 22.76
C THR A 76 19.89 2.52 24.11
N ALA A 77 20.79 1.59 24.41
CA ALA A 77 20.87 0.93 25.70
C ALA A 77 21.24 1.92 26.83
N HIS A 78 22.18 2.83 26.56
CA HIS A 78 22.52 3.90 27.49
C HIS A 78 21.33 4.83 27.75
N ALA A 79 20.59 5.21 26.70
CA ALA A 79 19.38 6.01 26.83
C ALA A 79 18.27 5.29 27.61
N LEU A 80 18.06 3.99 27.36
CA LEU A 80 17.07 3.16 28.09
C LEU A 80 17.41 3.06 29.58
N ASN A 81 18.71 2.93 29.92
CA ASN A 81 19.16 2.93 31.30
C ASN A 81 18.85 4.24 32.03
N HIS A 82 18.95 5.40 31.35
CA HIS A 82 18.57 6.69 31.96
C HIS A 82 17.09 6.80 32.33
N VAL A 83 16.21 6.08 31.61
CA VAL A 83 14.76 6.08 31.84
C VAL A 83 14.31 4.83 32.61
N ALA A 84 15.26 4.03 33.11
CA ALA A 84 15.02 2.77 33.84
C ALA A 84 14.14 1.76 33.08
N ILE A 85 14.22 1.74 31.74
CA ILE A 85 13.51 0.77 30.90
C ILE A 85 14.44 -0.41 30.62
N THR A 86 13.98 -1.63 30.90
CA THR A 86 14.74 -2.84 30.58
C THR A 86 14.71 -3.12 29.06
N PRO A 87 15.76 -3.70 28.48
CA PRO A 87 15.75 -4.09 27.06
C PRO A 87 14.60 -5.04 26.68
N SER A 88 14.21 -5.93 27.59
CA SER A 88 13.05 -6.83 27.41
C SER A 88 11.72 -6.08 27.40
N GLY A 89 11.58 -5.07 28.26
CA GLY A 89 10.42 -4.17 28.28
C GLY A 89 10.31 -3.36 26.98
N TYR A 90 11.43 -2.83 26.49
CA TYR A 90 11.50 -2.14 25.21
C TYR A 90 11.15 -3.04 24.02
N ALA A 91 11.67 -4.28 23.98
CA ALA A 91 11.32 -5.25 22.94
C ALA A 91 9.83 -5.62 22.98
N THR A 92 9.26 -5.81 24.18
CA THR A 92 7.82 -6.10 24.37
C THR A 92 6.96 -4.94 23.91
N TYR A 93 7.33 -3.71 24.25
CA TYR A 93 6.64 -2.50 23.79
C TYR A 93 6.60 -2.42 22.26
N ASN A 94 7.74 -2.61 21.59
CA ASN A 94 7.83 -2.60 20.13
C ASN A 94 7.02 -3.73 19.49
N LEU A 95 7.04 -4.93 20.07
CA LEU A 95 6.22 -6.06 19.61
C LEU A 95 4.72 -5.75 19.70
N VAL A 96 4.26 -5.20 20.84
CA VAL A 96 2.85 -4.81 21.01
C VAL A 96 2.47 -3.75 19.98
N LEU A 97 3.32 -2.76 19.76
CA LEU A 97 3.07 -1.71 18.76
C LEU A 97 3.00 -2.30 17.34
N ALA A 98 3.90 -3.22 17.00
CA ALA A 98 3.90 -3.92 15.70
C ALA A 98 2.62 -4.75 15.52
N LEU A 99 2.17 -5.48 16.54
CA LEU A 99 0.92 -6.26 16.50
C LEU A 99 -0.31 -5.36 16.33
N LEU A 100 -0.37 -4.23 17.05
CA LEU A 100 -1.47 -3.27 16.93
C LEU A 100 -1.53 -2.65 15.54
N GLN A 101 -0.38 -2.20 15.02
CA GLN A 101 -0.26 -1.71 13.64
C GLN A 101 -0.76 -2.76 12.66
N SER A 102 -0.26 -3.99 12.78
CA SER A 102 -0.63 -5.10 11.90
C SER A 102 -2.13 -5.34 11.92
N LEU A 103 -2.73 -5.41 13.11
CA LEU A 103 -4.17 -5.62 13.26
C LEU A 103 -4.97 -4.55 12.52
N VAL A 104 -4.58 -3.27 12.60
CA VAL A 104 -5.23 -2.18 11.86
C VAL A 104 -5.12 -2.41 10.35
N PHE A 105 -3.91 -2.67 9.83
CA PHE A 105 -3.68 -2.88 8.40
C PHE A 105 -4.40 -4.12 7.86
N LEU A 106 -4.36 -5.25 8.57
CA LEU A 106 -5.07 -6.47 8.19
C LEU A 106 -6.59 -6.26 8.22
N SER A 107 -7.11 -5.53 9.21
CA SER A 107 -8.54 -5.24 9.32
C SER A 107 -9.03 -4.38 8.14
N ILE A 108 -8.31 -3.30 7.83
CA ILE A 108 -8.65 -2.41 6.71
C ILE A 108 -8.48 -3.15 5.38
N GLY A 109 -7.35 -3.85 5.20
CA GLY A 109 -7.07 -4.63 3.99
C GLY A 109 -8.12 -5.73 3.75
N GLY A 110 -8.46 -6.50 4.78
CA GLY A 110 -9.52 -7.51 4.73
C GLY A 110 -10.90 -6.92 4.44
N PHE A 111 -11.23 -5.77 5.05
CA PHE A 111 -12.48 -5.07 4.77
C PHE A 111 -12.58 -4.59 3.32
N ILE A 112 -11.48 -4.05 2.76
CA ILE A 112 -11.42 -3.64 1.35
C ILE A 112 -11.56 -4.86 0.43
N PHE A 113 -10.88 -5.98 0.72
CA PHE A 113 -11.04 -7.21 -0.05
C PHE A 113 -12.51 -7.68 -0.08
N TRP A 114 -13.15 -7.69 1.09
CA TRP A 114 -14.53 -8.12 1.22
C TRP A 114 -15.50 -7.24 0.41
N ARG A 115 -15.30 -5.91 0.42
CA ARG A 115 -16.19 -4.96 -0.27
C ARG A 115 -15.86 -4.73 -1.74
N LYS A 116 -14.58 -4.81 -2.13
CA LYS A 116 -14.03 -4.26 -3.38
C LYS A 116 -13.11 -5.21 -4.15
N SER A 117 -13.14 -6.52 -3.86
CA SER A 117 -12.32 -7.51 -4.58
C SER A 117 -12.60 -7.63 -6.09
N SER A 118 -13.75 -7.13 -6.58
CA SER A 118 -14.05 -7.09 -8.02
C SER A 118 -13.32 -5.95 -8.75
N GLU A 119 -12.84 -4.93 -8.03
CA GLU A 119 -12.12 -3.80 -8.59
C GLU A 119 -10.61 -4.05 -8.44
N PRO A 120 -9.80 -4.00 -9.52
CA PRO A 120 -8.35 -4.25 -9.42
C PRO A 120 -7.66 -3.34 -8.41
N VAL A 121 -8.05 -2.05 -8.38
CA VAL A 121 -7.53 -1.10 -7.40
C VAL A 121 -7.86 -1.52 -5.98
N GLY A 122 -9.07 -2.04 -5.71
CA GLY A 122 -9.44 -2.56 -4.39
C GLY A 122 -8.63 -3.78 -3.99
N LEU A 123 -8.43 -4.72 -4.92
CA LEU A 123 -7.65 -5.93 -4.66
C LEU A 123 -6.17 -5.62 -4.40
N VAL A 124 -5.54 -4.79 -5.24
CA VAL A 124 -4.15 -4.35 -5.05
C VAL A 124 -4.02 -3.53 -3.77
N THR A 125 -5.03 -2.69 -3.46
CA THR A 125 -5.06 -1.92 -2.21
C THR A 125 -5.04 -2.82 -0.99
N SER A 126 -5.92 -3.82 -0.99
CA SER A 126 -5.98 -4.80 0.07
C SER A 126 -4.67 -5.58 0.23
N PHE A 127 -4.11 -6.05 -0.89
CA PHE A 127 -2.83 -6.77 -0.90
C PHE A 127 -1.70 -5.92 -0.30
N PHE A 128 -1.51 -4.68 -0.74
CA PHE A 128 -0.41 -3.86 -0.22
C PHE A 128 -0.61 -3.53 1.26
N LEU A 129 -1.84 -3.26 1.71
CA LEU A 129 -2.12 -2.94 3.12
C LEU A 129 -1.81 -4.13 4.02
N VAL A 130 -2.30 -5.32 3.68
CA VAL A 130 -1.99 -6.55 4.42
C VAL A 130 -0.49 -6.78 4.45
N SER A 131 0.19 -6.58 3.33
CA SER A 131 1.63 -6.82 3.23
C SER A 131 2.45 -5.83 4.08
N ILE A 132 2.12 -4.53 4.04
CA ILE A 132 2.74 -3.52 4.92
C ILE A 132 2.47 -3.84 6.38
N GLY A 133 1.26 -4.27 6.72
CA GLY A 133 0.90 -4.69 8.07
C GLY A 133 1.76 -5.84 8.56
N LEU A 134 2.13 -6.77 7.68
CA LEU A 134 2.87 -7.96 8.08
C LEU A 134 4.40 -7.80 7.99
N LEU A 135 4.90 -6.77 7.32
CA LEU A 135 6.32 -6.50 7.10
C LEU A 135 7.22 -6.68 8.34
N PRO A 136 6.84 -6.23 9.56
CA PRO A 136 7.64 -6.44 10.78
C PRO A 136 7.99 -7.89 11.12
N PHE A 137 7.18 -8.85 10.64
CA PHE A 137 7.32 -10.28 10.97
C PHE A 137 8.02 -11.07 9.87
N PHE A 138 8.59 -10.40 8.87
CA PHE A 138 9.40 -11.04 7.83
C PHE A 138 10.85 -10.56 7.98
N PRO A 139 11.61 -11.12 8.94
CA PRO A 139 12.99 -10.71 9.15
C PRO A 139 13.84 -11.03 7.91
N PRO A 140 14.87 -10.22 7.63
CA PRO A 140 15.78 -10.49 6.52
C PRO A 140 16.49 -11.83 6.76
N SER A 141 16.40 -12.73 5.78
CA SER A 141 17.06 -14.04 5.82
C SER A 141 18.40 -14.01 5.10
N ARG A 142 19.29 -14.96 5.45
CA ARG A 142 20.52 -15.26 4.69
C ARG A 142 20.40 -16.55 3.88
N TYR A 143 19.31 -17.29 4.05
CA TYR A 143 19.09 -18.54 3.33
C TYR A 143 18.59 -18.25 1.90
N PRO A 144 19.25 -18.74 0.83
CA PRO A 144 18.98 -18.25 -0.52
C PRO A 144 17.52 -18.36 -0.99
N PRO A 145 16.77 -19.46 -0.72
CA PRO A 145 15.35 -19.52 -1.03
C PRO A 145 14.50 -18.47 -0.32
N GLU A 146 14.78 -18.19 0.95
CA GLU A 146 14.04 -17.19 1.73
C GLU A 146 14.36 -15.76 1.28
N VAL A 147 15.61 -15.50 0.89
CA VAL A 147 16.02 -14.22 0.26
C VAL A 147 15.23 -13.99 -1.02
N ILE A 148 15.15 -14.98 -1.91
CA ILE A 148 14.38 -14.86 -3.16
C ILE A 148 12.91 -14.55 -2.88
N LEU A 149 12.30 -15.24 -1.91
CA LEU A 149 10.91 -15.01 -1.51
C LEU A 149 10.72 -13.59 -0.93
N SER A 150 11.65 -13.13 -0.09
CA SER A 150 11.64 -11.78 0.48
C SER A 150 11.75 -10.71 -0.61
N ASN A 151 12.62 -10.91 -1.60
CA ASN A 151 12.80 -9.98 -2.72
C ASN A 151 11.54 -9.93 -3.62
N ILE A 152 10.92 -11.09 -3.89
CA ILE A 152 9.65 -11.17 -4.63
C ILE A 152 8.54 -10.44 -3.86
N TYR A 153 8.52 -10.63 -2.53
CA TYR A 153 7.56 -9.97 -1.64
C TYR A 153 7.75 -8.45 -1.64
N GLY A 154 8.97 -7.96 -1.48
CA GLY A 154 9.34 -6.54 -1.56
C GLY A 154 8.95 -5.92 -2.90
N LEU A 155 9.31 -6.58 -4.01
CA LEU A 155 8.89 -6.19 -5.36
C LEU A 155 7.37 -6.04 -5.48
N GLY A 156 6.63 -7.04 -5.00
CA GLY A 156 5.17 -7.03 -5.00
C GLY A 156 4.60 -5.84 -4.24
N ILE A 157 5.09 -5.58 -3.02
CA ILE A 157 4.62 -4.47 -2.17
C ILE A 157 4.85 -3.12 -2.82
N PHE A 158 6.08 -2.82 -3.22
CA PHE A 158 6.43 -1.48 -3.70
C PHE A 158 5.79 -1.20 -5.07
N THR A 159 5.68 -2.22 -5.93
CA THR A 159 4.95 -2.08 -7.20
C THR A 159 3.45 -1.87 -6.96
N ALA A 160 2.86 -2.61 -6.01
CA ALA A 160 1.46 -2.44 -5.62
C ALA A 160 1.18 -1.06 -5.03
N LEU A 161 2.10 -0.53 -4.20
CA LEU A 161 2.04 0.83 -3.67
C LEU A 161 2.11 1.87 -4.79
N GLY A 162 3.06 1.74 -5.71
CA GLY A 162 3.16 2.63 -6.88
C GLY A 162 1.90 2.59 -7.75
N TYR A 163 1.37 1.39 -8.03
CA TYR A 163 0.10 1.23 -8.71
C TYR A 163 -1.04 1.92 -7.99
N PHE A 164 -1.17 1.72 -6.68
CA PHE A 164 -2.18 2.38 -5.86
C PHE A 164 -2.07 3.89 -5.95
N LEU A 165 -0.89 4.46 -5.67
CA LEU A 165 -0.68 5.92 -5.68
C LEU A 165 -1.00 6.54 -7.05
N VAL A 166 -0.62 5.89 -8.14
CA VAL A 166 -0.86 6.39 -9.49
C VAL A 166 -2.33 6.30 -9.88
N THR A 167 -3.00 5.20 -9.51
CA THR A 167 -4.33 4.86 -10.04
C THR A 167 -5.48 5.20 -9.09
N PHE A 168 -5.21 5.49 -7.82
CA PHE A 168 -6.22 5.86 -6.83
C PHE A 168 -7.08 7.06 -7.29
N PRO A 169 -8.39 7.08 -6.97
CA PRO A 169 -9.20 6.03 -6.33
C PRO A 169 -9.91 5.08 -7.30
N ASP A 170 -9.90 5.36 -8.60
CA ASP A 170 -10.74 4.67 -9.59
C ASP A 170 -10.02 3.59 -10.42
N GLY A 171 -8.72 3.37 -10.17
CA GLY A 171 -7.93 2.35 -10.87
C GLY A 171 -7.49 2.75 -12.27
N ARG A 172 -7.73 3.99 -12.71
CA ARG A 172 -7.44 4.45 -14.08
C ARG A 172 -6.09 5.16 -14.18
N PHE A 173 -5.36 4.89 -15.26
CA PHE A 173 -4.14 5.61 -15.61
C PHE A 173 -4.46 6.94 -16.28
N VAL A 174 -4.44 8.02 -15.49
CA VAL A 174 -4.65 9.37 -15.98
C VAL A 174 -3.57 10.30 -15.42
N PRO A 175 -2.76 10.97 -16.27
CA PRO A 175 -2.73 10.87 -17.75
C PRO A 175 -2.31 9.48 -18.25
N ARG A 176 -2.54 9.18 -19.54
CA ARG A 176 -2.26 7.85 -20.11
C ARG A 176 -0.81 7.38 -20.01
N TRP A 177 0.15 8.26 -19.77
CA TRP A 177 1.56 7.88 -19.57
C TRP A 177 1.86 7.46 -18.13
N SER A 178 0.94 7.65 -17.17
CA SER A 178 1.22 7.45 -15.75
C SER A 178 1.54 6.01 -15.38
N TRP A 179 1.21 5.03 -16.23
CA TRP A 179 1.68 3.64 -16.06
C TRP A 179 3.21 3.53 -16.07
N LEU A 180 3.92 4.44 -16.73
CA LEU A 180 5.39 4.51 -16.68
C LEU A 180 5.91 4.72 -15.26
N LEU A 181 5.16 5.45 -14.42
CA LEU A 181 5.52 5.60 -13.01
C LEU A 181 5.37 4.27 -12.26
N VAL A 182 4.34 3.47 -12.55
CA VAL A 182 4.22 2.13 -11.95
C VAL A 182 5.38 1.23 -12.35
N VAL A 183 5.80 1.30 -13.62
CA VAL A 183 7.01 0.61 -14.09
C VAL A 183 8.25 1.12 -13.36
N LEU A 184 8.40 2.44 -13.19
CA LEU A 184 9.50 3.03 -12.42
C LEU A 184 9.53 2.52 -10.98
N TRP A 185 8.39 2.44 -10.30
CA TRP A 185 8.29 1.85 -8.96
C TRP A 185 8.72 0.38 -8.93
N GLY A 186 8.34 -0.40 -9.95
CA GLY A 186 8.78 -1.79 -10.08
C GLY A 186 10.28 -1.92 -10.35
N VAL A 187 10.84 -1.11 -11.25
CA VAL A 187 12.28 -1.06 -11.53
C VAL A 187 13.06 -0.64 -10.31
N ARG A 188 12.57 0.36 -9.57
CA ARG A 188 13.14 0.80 -8.30
C ARG A 188 13.16 -0.34 -7.29
N ALA A 189 12.04 -1.03 -7.12
CA ALA A 189 11.95 -2.17 -6.21
C ALA A 189 12.95 -3.27 -6.60
N ILE A 190 13.03 -3.66 -7.88
CA ILE A 190 14.04 -4.61 -8.37
C ILE A 190 15.47 -4.12 -8.05
N SER A 191 15.73 -2.83 -8.26
CA SER A 191 17.06 -2.27 -8.06
C SER A 191 17.48 -2.32 -6.59
N PHE A 192 16.56 -2.16 -5.64
CA PHE A 192 16.87 -2.35 -4.20
C PHE A 192 17.27 -3.78 -3.86
N GLU A 193 16.81 -4.77 -4.62
CA GLU A 193 17.08 -6.19 -4.37
C GLU A 193 18.34 -6.73 -5.07
N ILE A 194 18.83 -6.04 -6.11
CA ILE A 194 20.02 -6.47 -6.85
C ILE A 194 21.29 -5.99 -6.13
N PRO A 195 22.27 -6.88 -5.84
CA PRO A 195 23.55 -6.46 -5.26
C PRO A 195 24.43 -5.66 -6.25
N GLY A 196 25.36 -4.88 -5.70
CA GLY A 196 26.37 -4.17 -6.49
C GLY A 196 25.91 -2.80 -7.01
N PRO A 197 26.46 -2.30 -8.12
CA PRO A 197 26.25 -0.90 -8.56
C PRO A 197 24.83 -0.61 -9.05
N PHE A 198 24.03 -1.65 -9.31
CA PHE A 198 22.61 -1.51 -9.63
C PHE A 198 21.74 -1.29 -8.39
N ASN A 199 22.30 -1.46 -7.19
CA ASN A 199 21.57 -1.18 -5.96
C ASN A 199 21.43 0.32 -5.74
N ILE A 200 20.20 0.83 -5.74
CA ILE A 200 19.92 2.27 -5.53
C ILE A 200 20.48 2.75 -4.18
N ALA A 201 20.50 1.90 -3.16
CA ALA A 201 21.09 2.24 -1.86
C ALA A 201 22.61 2.46 -1.90
N SER A 202 23.29 1.97 -2.95
CA SER A 202 24.73 2.16 -3.16
C SER A 202 25.07 3.37 -4.03
N TRP A 203 24.06 4.06 -4.58
CA TRP A 203 24.27 5.18 -5.48
C TRP A 203 24.80 6.43 -4.77
N PRO A 204 25.52 7.31 -5.51
CA PRO A 204 25.87 8.63 -4.99
C PRO A 204 24.63 9.39 -4.51
N PRO A 205 24.71 10.17 -3.40
CA PRO A 205 23.54 10.82 -2.81
C PRO A 205 22.72 11.68 -3.77
N LEU A 206 23.38 12.38 -4.70
CA LEU A 206 22.70 13.21 -5.71
C LEU A 206 21.89 12.38 -6.71
N LEU A 207 22.41 11.23 -7.13
CA LEU A 207 21.70 10.35 -8.05
C LEU A 207 20.50 9.67 -7.37
N ASN A 208 20.69 9.24 -6.12
CA ASN A 208 19.60 8.69 -5.31
C ASN A 208 18.50 9.75 -5.08
N ALA A 209 18.87 10.97 -4.68
CA ALA A 209 17.91 12.07 -4.52
C ALA A 209 17.18 12.42 -5.84
N ALA A 210 17.87 12.39 -6.98
CA ALA A 210 17.23 12.61 -8.27
C ALA A 210 16.21 11.50 -8.61
N GLU A 211 16.54 10.23 -8.34
CA GLU A 211 15.61 9.10 -8.48
C GLU A 211 14.38 9.28 -7.61
N GLU A 212 14.56 9.62 -6.33
CA GLU A 212 13.46 9.85 -5.40
C GLU A 212 12.55 10.99 -5.86
N VAL A 213 13.13 12.10 -6.32
CA VAL A 213 12.36 13.24 -6.86
C VAL A 213 11.55 12.81 -8.09
N VAL A 214 12.12 11.99 -8.98
CA VAL A 214 11.39 11.52 -10.16
C VAL A 214 10.27 10.55 -9.77
N ALA A 215 10.53 9.57 -8.89
CA ALA A 215 9.54 8.55 -8.50
C ALA A 215 8.44 9.13 -7.61
N TYR A 216 8.79 9.77 -6.51
CA TYR A 216 7.84 10.34 -5.55
C TYR A 216 7.27 11.66 -6.07
N GLY A 217 8.10 12.56 -6.60
CA GLY A 217 7.63 13.82 -7.16
C GLY A 217 6.74 13.62 -8.39
N GLY A 218 7.07 12.65 -9.27
CA GLY A 218 6.22 12.28 -10.41
C GLY A 218 4.86 11.71 -9.99
N THR A 219 4.83 10.84 -8.98
CA THR A 219 3.56 10.30 -8.45
C THR A 219 2.72 11.37 -7.76
N ILE A 220 3.34 12.25 -6.97
CA ILE A 220 2.67 13.41 -6.37
C ILE A 220 2.13 14.35 -7.45
N ALA A 221 2.91 14.64 -8.50
CA ALA A 221 2.46 15.48 -9.61
C ALA A 221 1.25 14.88 -10.33
N VAL A 222 1.21 13.56 -10.53
CA VAL A 222 0.04 12.87 -11.07
C VAL A 222 -1.16 12.97 -10.12
N LEU A 223 -0.97 12.73 -8.81
CA LEU A 223 -2.03 12.89 -7.81
C LEU A 223 -2.61 14.31 -7.81
N ILE A 224 -1.76 15.34 -7.85
CA ILE A 224 -2.17 16.75 -7.92
C ILE A 224 -2.92 17.03 -9.23
N TYR A 225 -2.37 16.60 -10.37
CA TYR A 225 -3.01 16.77 -11.67
C TYR A 225 -4.41 16.17 -11.67
N ARG A 226 -4.55 14.93 -11.16
CA ARG A 226 -5.83 14.24 -11.09
C ARG A 226 -6.79 14.95 -10.13
N TYR A 227 -6.31 15.40 -8.97
CA TYR A 227 -7.12 16.14 -8.00
C TYR A 227 -7.71 17.42 -8.60
N VAL A 228 -6.89 18.19 -9.30
CA VAL A 228 -7.30 19.48 -9.88
C VAL A 228 -8.16 19.29 -11.12
N ARG A 229 -7.80 18.37 -12.03
CA ARG A 229 -8.37 18.30 -13.39
C ARG A 229 -9.34 17.15 -13.65
N VAL A 230 -9.28 16.06 -12.89
CA VAL A 230 -9.96 14.79 -13.24
C VAL A 230 -10.96 14.35 -12.19
N TYR A 231 -10.63 14.48 -10.90
CA TYR A 231 -11.46 13.96 -9.82
C TYR A 231 -12.80 14.70 -9.71
N SER A 232 -13.85 13.89 -9.60
CA SER A 232 -15.18 14.33 -9.15
C SER A 232 -15.18 14.74 -7.67
N SER A 233 -16.26 15.39 -7.23
CA SER A 233 -16.38 15.89 -5.84
C SER A 233 -16.18 14.80 -4.77
N SER A 234 -16.67 13.58 -5.01
CA SER A 234 -16.49 12.46 -4.08
C SER A 234 -15.05 11.93 -4.07
N GLN A 235 -14.41 11.82 -5.24
CA GLN A 235 -13.01 11.38 -5.36
C GLN A 235 -12.04 12.37 -4.71
N ARG A 236 -12.32 13.68 -4.78
CA ARG A 236 -11.53 14.69 -4.05
C ARG A 236 -11.59 14.49 -2.55
N GLN A 237 -12.75 14.13 -2.00
CA GLN A 237 -12.86 13.82 -0.57
C GLN A 237 -12.05 12.56 -0.20
N GLN A 238 -12.10 11.52 -1.02
CA GLN A 238 -11.27 10.31 -0.81
C GLN A 238 -9.77 10.64 -0.85
N ALA A 239 -9.33 11.48 -1.79
CA ALA A 239 -7.95 11.92 -1.88
C ALA A 239 -7.52 12.77 -0.67
N LYS A 240 -8.41 13.59 -0.09
CA LYS A 240 -8.12 14.33 1.15
C LYS A 240 -7.89 13.39 2.33
N TRP A 241 -8.72 12.36 2.50
CA TRP A 241 -8.53 11.36 3.53
C TRP A 241 -7.22 10.59 3.35
N LEU A 242 -6.87 10.27 2.11
CA LEU A 242 -5.58 9.64 1.79
C LEU A 242 -4.41 10.55 2.18
N LEU A 243 -4.44 11.83 1.81
CA LEU A 243 -3.40 12.80 2.16
C LEU A 243 -3.30 13.02 3.66
N PHE A 244 -4.42 13.07 4.37
CA PHE A 244 -4.45 13.13 5.83
C PHE A 244 -3.78 11.90 6.44
N GLY A 245 -4.03 10.71 5.89
CA GLY A 245 -3.36 9.48 6.32
C GLY A 245 -1.85 9.47 6.12
N PHE A 246 -1.31 10.23 5.15
CA PHE A 246 0.14 10.37 4.96
C PHE A 246 0.79 11.44 5.85
N GLY A 247 0.03 12.44 6.28
CA GLY A 247 0.55 13.56 7.07
C GLY A 247 0.39 13.40 8.59
N GLY A 248 -0.30 12.35 9.05
CA GLY A 248 -0.58 12.05 10.45
C GLY A 248 0.41 11.10 11.09
#